data_AF-A0A5C7LCQ3-F1
#
_entry.id   AF-A0A5C7LCQ3-F1
#
_cell.length_a   1.000
_cell.length_b   1.000
_cell.length_c   1.000
_cell.angle_alpha   90.00
_cell.angle_beta   90.00
_cell.angle_gamma   90.00
#
_symmetry.space_group_name_H-M   'P 1'
#
loop_
_entity.id
_entity.type
_entity.pdbx_description
1 polymer ?
#
loop_
_entity_poly.entity_id
_entity_poly.type
_entity_poly.pdbx_seq_one_letter_code
_entity_poly.pdbx_strand_id
1 'polypeptide(L)'
;MNSRSTTQKKRENDVFSRSCQVIGLIGMLSFALGQAGQASSDSGADQGGDVPLSRVSLCDWQYDYNFFTGKKAEKGESSVPCDTAFDRNVASGPGTDHAPIPPKNEKSLFEAELYSIVSGYPIEAMVPVIAEYDRDIAGLIVGIAKKESNWGKRVPRTDEGDDCFNYWGYKGAGVRGTAMGHGCFGDPAEAVHTIGNRLQELVALRKTSEPANMTIWKCGSSCATHSPESVRKWIADVDLYFRQIAQR
;
A
#
# COMPACT_ATOMS: atom_id res chain seq x y z
N MET A 1 -34.33 -53.07 -42.60
CA MET A 1 -35.34 -52.33 -43.39
C MET A 1 -34.95 -50.86 -43.43
N ASN A 2 -35.48 -50.11 -44.40
CA ASN A 2 -35.32 -48.68 -44.75
C ASN A 2 -34.75 -47.72 -43.67
N SER A 3 -33.83 -46.76 -43.89
CA SER A 3 -33.43 -45.89 -45.05
C SER A 3 -33.95 -44.45 -44.96
N ARG A 4 -33.08 -43.49 -45.39
CA ARG A 4 -33.20 -42.00 -45.47
C ARG A 4 -32.79 -41.26 -44.16
N SER A 5 -31.88 -40.26 -44.11
CA SER A 5 -31.52 -39.11 -44.99
C SER A 5 -32.45 -37.89 -44.76
N THR A 6 -32.06 -36.61 -44.72
CA THR A 6 -30.85 -35.80 -45.11
C THR A 6 -30.76 -34.57 -44.13
N THR A 7 -29.88 -33.54 -44.06
CA THR A 7 -28.76 -32.86 -44.81
C THR A 7 -27.97 -32.03 -43.75
N GLN A 8 -26.64 -32.08 -43.54
CA GLN A 8 -25.45 -31.64 -44.31
C GLN A 8 -25.22 -30.11 -44.52
N LYS A 9 -24.27 -29.55 -43.75
CA LYS A 9 -23.37 -28.36 -43.92
C LYS A 9 -22.56 -28.25 -42.61
N LYS A 10 -21.28 -27.86 -42.45
CA LYS A 10 -20.06 -27.58 -43.26
C LYS A 10 -19.97 -26.42 -44.27
N ARG A 11 -18.72 -25.93 -44.39
CA ARG A 11 -18.08 -24.90 -45.25
C ARG A 11 -18.22 -23.44 -44.79
N GLU A 12 -17.24 -22.53 -44.99
CA GLU A 12 -15.74 -22.53 -45.04
C GLU A 12 -15.29 -21.14 -45.59
N ASN A 13 -14.07 -20.68 -45.24
CA ASN A 13 -13.29 -19.64 -45.96
C ASN A 13 -13.86 -18.18 -45.96
N ASP A 14 -13.14 -17.08 -46.23
CA ASP A 14 -11.71 -16.71 -46.45
C ASP A 14 -11.42 -15.43 -45.59
N VAL A 15 -10.22 -14.94 -45.22
CA VAL A 15 -8.88 -14.78 -45.85
C VAL A 15 -8.76 -13.67 -46.92
N PHE A 16 -8.52 -12.43 -46.48
CA PHE A 16 -7.72 -11.36 -47.15
C PHE A 16 -7.51 -10.23 -46.10
N SER A 17 -6.32 -9.71 -45.76
CA SER A 17 -5.20 -9.17 -46.55
C SER A 17 -5.47 -7.80 -47.21
N ARG A 18 -4.98 -6.71 -46.60
CA ARG A 18 -4.08 -5.72 -47.24
C ARG A 18 -3.63 -4.59 -46.30
N SER A 19 -2.45 -4.04 -46.59
CA SER A 19 -1.81 -2.94 -45.87
C SER A 19 -2.23 -1.56 -46.39
N CYS A 20 -2.05 -0.53 -45.55
CA CYS A 20 -1.80 0.86 -45.99
C CYS A 20 -0.57 1.42 -45.26
N GLN A 21 0.05 2.44 -45.86
CA GLN A 21 1.37 3.02 -45.51
C GLN A 21 1.36 4.54 -45.87
N VAL A 22 2.51 5.24 -45.79
CA VAL A 22 2.77 6.65 -46.26
C VAL A 22 2.49 7.73 -45.17
N ILE A 23 3.52 8.32 -44.51
CA ILE A 23 4.18 9.65 -44.74
C ILE A 23 3.26 10.86 -44.45
N GLY A 24 3.65 11.98 -43.81
CA GLY A 24 4.96 12.49 -43.32
C GLY A 24 4.76 13.76 -42.43
N LEU A 25 5.70 14.15 -41.55
CA LEU A 25 6.91 14.99 -41.75
C LEU A 25 6.66 16.52 -41.88
N ILE A 26 7.48 17.32 -41.16
CA ILE A 26 7.62 18.81 -41.18
C ILE A 26 6.52 19.57 -40.39
N GLY A 27 6.84 20.59 -39.56
CA GLY A 27 8.16 21.18 -39.29
C GLY A 27 8.22 22.18 -38.11
N MET A 28 9.38 22.83 -38.00
CA MET A 28 9.73 23.77 -36.92
C MET A 28 8.98 25.11 -37.02
N LEU A 29 8.77 25.77 -35.88
CA LEU A 29 8.94 27.22 -35.80
C LEU A 29 9.57 27.60 -34.44
N SER A 30 10.67 28.33 -34.47
CA SER A 30 11.31 28.89 -33.27
C SER A 30 10.97 30.37 -33.14
N PHE A 31 10.75 30.87 -31.93
CA PHE A 31 10.91 32.30 -31.62
C PHE A 31 11.57 32.47 -30.24
N ALA A 32 12.11 33.66 -29.99
CA ALA A 32 13.30 33.82 -29.14
C ALA A 32 13.13 34.80 -27.97
N LEU A 33 13.98 34.60 -26.96
CA LEU A 33 14.54 35.59 -26.03
C LEU A 33 13.56 36.52 -25.24
N GLY A 34 13.49 36.27 -23.94
CA GLY A 34 13.17 37.26 -22.89
C GLY A 34 14.11 37.04 -21.70
N GLN A 35 14.59 38.10 -21.05
CA GLN A 35 15.63 38.03 -20.00
C GLN A 35 15.12 38.41 -18.60
N ALA A 36 15.94 38.03 -17.61
CA ALA A 36 16.03 38.59 -16.25
C ALA A 36 14.95 38.24 -15.22
N GLY A 37 15.42 37.61 -14.13
CA GLY A 37 14.72 37.39 -12.86
C GLY A 37 15.75 36.86 -11.86
N GLN A 38 15.90 37.50 -10.71
CA GLN A 38 17.02 37.22 -9.79
C GLN A 38 16.86 35.86 -9.09
N ALA A 39 17.90 35.04 -9.13
CA ALA A 39 18.02 33.87 -8.25
C ALA A 39 18.49 34.32 -6.86
N SER A 40 17.54 34.70 -6.00
CA SER A 40 17.81 34.92 -4.58
C SER A 40 18.12 33.58 -3.91
N SER A 41 19.31 33.45 -3.34
CA SER A 41 19.67 32.33 -2.46
C SER A 41 18.87 32.45 -1.16
N ASP A 42 17.89 31.57 -0.96
CA ASP A 42 17.20 31.43 0.32
C ASP A 42 17.36 30.00 0.84
N SER A 43 17.93 29.88 2.04
CA SER A 43 18.29 28.60 2.66
C SER A 43 17.10 28.06 3.44
N GLY A 44 16.10 27.57 2.72
CA GLY A 44 14.96 26.86 3.31
C GLY A 44 15.44 25.61 4.06
N ALA A 45 15.43 25.67 5.39
CA ALA A 45 15.75 24.53 6.23
C ALA A 45 14.63 23.49 6.12
N ASP A 46 15.00 22.28 5.70
CA ASP A 46 14.11 21.12 5.61
C ASP A 46 13.69 20.68 7.02
N GLN A 47 12.55 21.21 7.48
CA GLN A 47 11.93 20.80 8.73
C GLN A 47 11.05 19.58 8.47
N GLY A 48 11.66 18.41 8.53
CA GLY A 48 10.97 17.15 8.76
C GLY A 48 10.32 17.17 10.15
N GLY A 49 9.16 17.81 10.24
CA GLY A 49 8.28 17.77 11.40
C GLY A 49 7.29 16.63 11.28
N ASP A 50 7.04 15.92 12.38
CA ASP A 50 6.08 14.82 12.44
C ASP A 50 4.70 15.28 11.96
N VAL A 51 4.26 14.80 10.80
CA VAL A 51 2.95 15.14 10.24
C VAL A 51 1.87 14.59 11.18
N PRO A 52 1.05 15.44 11.83
CA PRO A 52 0.06 14.95 12.78
C PRO A 52 -0.95 14.05 12.07
N LEU A 53 -1.05 12.79 12.51
CA LEU A 53 -1.97 11.81 11.95
C LEU A 53 -3.38 12.42 11.87
N SER A 54 -3.94 12.42 10.66
CA SER A 54 -5.17 13.17 10.37
C SER A 54 -6.32 12.68 11.26
N ARG A 55 -7.23 13.57 11.64
CA ARG A 55 -8.37 13.22 12.52
C ARG A 55 -9.24 12.07 11.96
N VAL A 56 -9.22 11.85 10.64
CA VAL A 56 -9.84 10.68 9.99
C VAL A 56 -9.13 9.39 10.40
N SER A 57 -7.80 9.34 10.23
CA SER A 57 -7.00 8.16 10.59
C SER A 57 -7.13 7.76 12.07
N LEU A 58 -7.31 8.72 12.98
CA LEU A 58 -7.53 8.46 14.40
C LEU A 58 -8.93 7.87 14.73
N CYS A 59 -9.97 8.26 14.00
CA CYS A 59 -11.31 7.67 14.17
C CYS A 59 -11.40 6.28 13.51
N ASP A 60 -10.81 6.10 12.33
CA ASP A 60 -10.66 4.78 11.68
C ASP A 60 -9.85 3.83 12.57
N TRP A 61 -8.72 4.30 13.15
CA TRP A 61 -7.93 3.57 14.13
C TRP A 61 -8.75 3.08 15.33
N GLN A 62 -9.63 3.92 15.87
CA GLN A 62 -10.42 3.55 17.04
C GLN A 62 -11.47 2.48 16.72
N TYR A 63 -12.05 2.50 15.50
CA TYR A 63 -12.91 1.44 14.99
C TYR A 63 -12.12 0.13 14.85
N ASP A 64 -10.97 0.19 14.18
CA ASP A 64 -10.04 -0.90 13.95
C ASP A 64 -9.61 -1.56 15.27
N TYR A 65 -9.09 -0.77 16.23
CA TYR A 65 -8.65 -1.26 17.53
C TYR A 65 -9.74 -2.04 18.27
N ASN A 66 -10.99 -1.55 18.25
CA ASN A 66 -12.11 -2.24 18.89
C ASN A 66 -12.51 -3.53 18.15
N PHE A 67 -12.54 -3.49 16.81
CA PHE A 67 -12.79 -4.68 15.97
C PHE A 67 -11.73 -5.78 16.20
N PHE A 68 -10.45 -5.40 16.26
CA PHE A 68 -9.33 -6.32 16.40
C PHE A 68 -9.07 -6.82 17.82
N THR A 69 -9.42 -6.05 18.85
CA THR A 69 -9.39 -6.51 20.26
C THR A 69 -10.62 -7.33 20.67
N GLY A 70 -11.63 -7.43 19.79
CA GLY A 70 -12.88 -8.14 20.07
C GLY A 70 -13.80 -7.40 21.07
N LYS A 71 -13.46 -6.16 21.44
CA LYS A 71 -14.30 -5.31 22.28
C LYS A 71 -15.55 -4.91 21.50
N LYS A 72 -16.68 -5.55 21.81
CA LYS A 72 -17.99 -4.99 21.46
C LYS A 72 -18.15 -3.66 22.20
N ALA A 73 -18.64 -2.63 21.51
CA ALA A 73 -19.11 -1.43 22.18
C ALA A 73 -20.29 -1.81 23.09
N GLU A 74 -20.09 -1.78 24.41
CA GLU A 74 -21.13 -2.15 25.35
C GLU A 74 -22.22 -1.08 25.41
N LYS A 75 -23.48 -1.53 25.40
CA LYS A 75 -24.63 -0.66 25.17
C LYS A 75 -25.06 0.06 26.46
N GLY A 76 -24.19 0.91 27.00
CA GLY A 76 -24.41 1.66 28.23
C GLY A 76 -23.18 2.42 28.74
N GLU A 77 -21.96 1.99 28.38
CA GLU A 77 -20.76 2.79 28.62
C GLU A 77 -20.67 3.91 27.57
N SER A 78 -20.29 5.12 27.99
CA SER A 78 -20.42 6.30 27.14
C SER A 78 -19.57 6.17 25.88
N SER A 79 -20.20 6.28 24.71
CA SER A 79 -19.49 6.53 23.47
C SER A 79 -18.75 7.85 23.59
N VAL A 80 -17.45 7.80 23.86
CA VAL A 80 -16.56 8.95 23.67
C VAL A 80 -16.71 9.34 22.19
N PRO A 81 -17.22 10.54 21.86
CA PRO A 81 -17.30 10.97 20.47
C PRO A 81 -15.87 11.10 19.90
N CYS A 82 -15.72 11.24 18.59
CA CYS A 82 -14.51 11.87 18.04
C CYS A 82 -14.54 13.38 18.37
N ASP A 83 -14.44 13.69 19.67
CA ASP A 83 -14.71 15.01 20.24
C ASP A 83 -13.44 15.86 20.20
N THR A 84 -13.55 17.08 19.68
CA THR A 84 -12.38 17.88 19.24
C THR A 84 -11.73 18.65 20.39
N ALA A 85 -11.56 17.99 21.54
CA ALA A 85 -11.25 18.61 22.82
C ALA A 85 -9.86 18.26 23.39
N PHE A 86 -9.04 17.45 22.69
CA PHE A 86 -7.69 17.09 23.15
C PHE A 86 -6.59 18.10 22.75
N ASP A 87 -6.96 19.20 22.10
CA ASP A 87 -6.08 20.37 21.88
C ASP A 87 -5.95 21.22 23.17
N ARG A 88 -5.33 20.61 24.20
CA ARG A 88 -4.57 21.24 25.32
C ARG A 88 -4.03 20.17 26.27
N ASN A 89 -2.80 20.37 26.74
CA ASN A 89 -2.12 19.62 27.82
C ASN A 89 -1.61 18.21 27.49
N VAL A 90 -0.89 18.03 26.38
CA VAL A 90 0.23 17.06 26.35
C VAL A 90 1.54 17.82 26.55
N ALA A 91 1.87 18.05 27.82
CA ALA A 91 3.21 18.47 28.22
C ALA A 91 3.93 17.27 28.85
N SER A 92 5.12 16.95 28.34
CA SER A 92 6.13 16.12 29.02
C SER A 92 5.69 14.70 29.43
N GLY A 93 5.42 13.83 28.45
CA GLY A 93 5.63 12.38 28.61
C GLY A 93 7.08 12.00 28.26
N PRO A 94 7.70 11.00 28.91
CA PRO A 94 9.01 10.49 28.48
C PRO A 94 8.87 9.82 27.11
N GLY A 95 9.87 10.01 26.23
CA GLY A 95 9.83 9.51 24.86
C GLY A 95 9.71 7.99 24.80
N THR A 96 8.88 7.50 23.87
CA THR A 96 8.98 6.13 23.38
C THR A 96 10.28 5.98 22.60
N ASP A 97 10.94 4.82 22.74
CA ASP A 97 12.19 4.49 22.04
C ASP A 97 11.95 4.37 20.53
N HIS A 98 11.93 5.51 19.84
CA HIS A 98 11.99 5.56 18.38
C HIS A 98 13.33 4.97 17.96
N ALA A 99 13.30 3.95 17.10
CA ALA A 99 14.52 3.31 16.61
C ALA A 99 15.46 4.39 16.02
N PRO A 100 16.77 4.40 16.36
CA PRO A 100 17.68 5.42 15.86
C PRO A 100 17.65 5.46 14.33
N ILE A 101 17.41 6.66 13.78
CA ILE A 101 17.38 6.87 12.32
C ILE A 101 18.70 6.34 11.74
N PRO A 102 18.67 5.37 10.81
CA PRO A 102 19.87 4.72 10.33
C PRO A 102 20.77 5.75 9.64
N PRO A 103 22.10 5.66 9.79
CA PRO A 103 23.02 6.60 9.16
C PRO A 103 22.87 6.54 7.64
N LYS A 104 23.12 7.66 6.96
CA LYS A 104 22.76 7.88 5.54
C LYS A 104 23.29 6.81 4.58
N ASN A 105 24.44 6.20 4.89
CA ASN A 105 24.99 5.05 4.17
C ASN A 105 24.12 3.80 4.33
N GLU A 106 23.68 3.47 5.55
CA GLU A 106 22.83 2.30 5.83
C GLU A 106 21.43 2.45 5.21
N LYS A 107 20.78 3.64 5.29
CA LYS A 107 19.51 3.87 4.55
C LYS A 107 19.70 3.62 3.04
N SER A 108 20.78 4.14 2.45
CA SER A 108 21.03 3.96 1.01
C SER A 108 21.31 2.50 0.59
N LEU A 109 21.95 1.71 1.46
CA LEU A 109 22.15 0.27 1.22
C LEU A 109 20.85 -0.51 1.37
N PHE A 110 20.00 -0.11 2.33
CA PHE A 110 18.70 -0.74 2.57
C PHE A 110 17.69 -0.43 1.45
N GLU A 111 17.63 0.82 0.98
CA GLU A 111 16.89 1.19 -0.24
C GLU A 111 17.33 0.34 -1.43
N ALA A 112 18.63 0.23 -1.70
CA ALA A 112 19.17 -0.57 -2.80
C ALA A 112 18.80 -2.07 -2.69
N GLU A 113 18.75 -2.62 -1.48
CA GLU A 113 18.26 -3.97 -1.24
C GLU A 113 16.77 -4.10 -1.56
N LEU A 114 15.93 -3.20 -1.06
CA LEU A 114 14.49 -3.19 -1.32
C LEU A 114 14.19 -3.07 -2.82
N TYR A 115 14.86 -2.16 -3.53
CA TYR A 115 14.80 -2.07 -5.00
C TYR A 115 15.13 -3.42 -5.67
N SER A 116 16.19 -4.11 -5.24
CA SER A 116 16.58 -5.42 -5.81
C SER A 116 15.53 -6.51 -5.64
N ILE A 117 14.62 -6.39 -4.66
CA ILE A 117 13.55 -7.34 -4.38
C ILE A 117 12.29 -7.03 -5.21
N VAL A 118 11.97 -5.74 -5.39
CA VAL A 118 10.69 -5.30 -5.97
C VAL A 118 10.75 -4.75 -7.39
N SER A 119 11.94 -4.65 -8.01
CA SER A 119 12.09 -4.00 -9.32
C SER A 119 11.21 -4.61 -10.43
N GLY A 120 10.60 -3.74 -11.25
CA GLY A 120 9.63 -4.12 -12.27
C GLY A 120 8.21 -4.34 -11.74
N TYR A 121 7.85 -3.74 -10.60
CA TYR A 121 6.52 -3.76 -9.99
C TYR A 121 6.15 -2.37 -9.42
N PRO A 122 4.87 -1.96 -9.44
CA PRO A 122 4.47 -0.62 -8.97
C PRO A 122 4.91 -0.21 -7.55
N ILE A 123 5.16 -1.15 -6.62
CA ILE A 123 5.71 -0.84 -5.29
C ILE A 123 7.16 -0.30 -5.32
N GLU A 124 7.86 -0.39 -6.46
CA GLU A 124 9.20 0.20 -6.65
C GLU A 124 9.19 1.72 -6.40
N ALA A 125 8.09 2.41 -6.73
CA ALA A 125 7.91 3.83 -6.44
C ALA A 125 7.71 4.17 -4.94
N MET A 126 7.47 3.16 -4.10
CA MET A 126 7.25 3.31 -2.64
C MET A 126 8.53 3.08 -1.82
N VAL A 127 9.58 2.52 -2.42
CA VAL A 127 10.81 2.09 -1.71
C VAL A 127 11.45 3.18 -0.82
N PRO A 128 11.56 4.47 -1.23
CA PRO A 128 12.17 5.51 -0.38
C PRO A 128 11.48 5.71 0.97
N VAL A 129 10.15 5.52 1.02
CA VAL A 129 9.31 5.65 2.22
C VAL A 129 9.27 4.33 2.99
N ILE A 130 9.27 3.18 2.29
CA ILE A 130 9.37 1.85 2.95
C ILE A 130 10.70 1.74 3.72
N ALA A 131 11.78 2.33 3.21
CA ALA A 131 13.10 2.36 3.83
C ALA A 131 13.23 3.30 5.05
N GLU A 132 12.15 3.97 5.47
CA GLU A 132 12.11 4.78 6.70
C GLU A 132 11.65 3.97 7.91
N TYR A 133 11.05 2.80 7.66
CA TYR A 133 10.72 1.81 8.67
C TYR A 133 11.90 0.89 8.95
N ASP A 134 11.91 0.30 10.15
CA ASP A 134 12.85 -0.76 10.50
C ASP A 134 12.68 -1.99 9.58
N ARG A 135 13.69 -2.88 9.60
CA ARG A 135 13.76 -4.02 8.68
C ARG A 135 12.63 -5.04 8.87
N ASP A 136 12.08 -5.15 10.08
CA ASP A 136 10.96 -6.05 10.37
C ASP A 136 9.66 -5.50 9.77
N ILE A 137 9.37 -4.22 10.01
CA ILE A 137 8.18 -3.54 9.48
C ILE A 137 8.24 -3.43 7.96
N ALA A 138 9.38 -3.02 7.39
CA ALA A 138 9.59 -3.02 5.94
C ALA A 138 9.45 -4.44 5.33
N GLY A 139 9.93 -5.48 6.03
CA GLY A 139 9.74 -6.88 5.65
C GLY A 139 8.26 -7.29 5.61
N LEU A 140 7.47 -6.86 6.61
CA LEU A 140 6.02 -7.07 6.63
C LEU A 140 5.30 -6.28 5.53
N ILE A 141 5.65 -5.01 5.30
CA ILE A 141 5.11 -4.18 4.23
C ILE A 141 5.31 -4.87 2.87
N VAL A 142 6.54 -5.26 2.54
CA VAL A 142 6.85 -5.88 1.23
C VAL A 142 6.25 -7.28 1.10
N GLY A 143 6.27 -8.10 2.16
CA GLY A 143 5.70 -9.45 2.16
C GLY A 143 4.18 -9.46 2.00
N ILE A 144 3.45 -8.61 2.74
CA ILE A 144 2.00 -8.49 2.63
C ILE A 144 1.61 -7.90 1.27
N ALA A 145 2.34 -6.90 0.76
CA ALA A 145 2.10 -6.38 -0.59
C ALA A 145 2.32 -7.43 -1.69
N LYS A 146 3.30 -8.34 -1.52
CA LYS A 146 3.46 -9.46 -2.44
C LYS A 146 2.24 -10.36 -2.43
N LYS A 147 1.70 -10.62 -1.25
CA LYS A 147 0.63 -11.56 -1.04
C LYS A 147 -0.72 -11.07 -1.59
N GLU A 148 -1.10 -9.83 -1.30
CA GLU A 148 -2.43 -9.32 -1.62
C GLU A 148 -2.53 -8.78 -3.05
N SER A 149 -1.57 -7.95 -3.50
CA SER A 149 -1.61 -7.32 -4.82
C SER A 149 -0.61 -7.87 -5.84
N ASN A 150 0.30 -8.76 -5.43
CA ASN A 150 1.54 -9.06 -6.17
C ASN A 150 2.32 -7.76 -6.48
N TRP A 151 2.60 -6.98 -5.43
CA TRP A 151 3.32 -5.69 -5.49
C TRP A 151 2.71 -4.67 -6.45
N GLY A 152 1.38 -4.48 -6.36
CA GLY A 152 0.65 -3.51 -7.18
C GLY A 152 0.25 -4.01 -8.58
N LYS A 153 0.46 -5.30 -8.91
CA LYS A 153 -0.02 -5.87 -10.19
C LYS A 153 -1.52 -6.20 -10.20
N ARG A 154 -2.20 -6.16 -9.04
CA ARG A 154 -3.66 -6.23 -8.87
C ARG A 154 -4.07 -5.27 -7.76
N VAL A 155 -4.80 -4.22 -8.09
CA VAL A 155 -5.06 -3.07 -7.20
C VAL A 155 -6.52 -2.64 -7.30
N PRO A 156 -7.12 -2.08 -6.23
CA PRO A 156 -8.32 -1.27 -6.37
C PRO A 156 -8.03 -0.06 -7.26
N ARG A 157 -9.04 0.40 -7.99
CA ARG A 157 -8.98 1.58 -8.86
C ARG A 157 -10.19 2.46 -8.62
N THR A 158 -10.06 3.76 -8.92
CA THR A 158 -11.22 4.66 -8.98
C THR A 158 -12.11 4.34 -10.18
N ASP A 159 -13.28 4.98 -10.28
CA ASP A 159 -14.21 4.79 -11.40
C ASP A 159 -13.62 5.32 -12.73
N GLU A 160 -12.69 6.28 -12.67
CA GLU A 160 -11.87 6.77 -13.78
C GLU A 160 -10.74 5.81 -14.17
N GLY A 161 -10.41 4.84 -13.31
CA GLY A 161 -9.38 3.82 -13.52
C GLY A 161 -8.03 4.09 -12.87
N ASP A 162 -7.87 5.18 -12.10
CA ASP A 162 -6.60 5.51 -11.43
C ASP A 162 -6.22 4.49 -10.35
N ASP A 163 -4.92 4.26 -10.14
CA ASP A 163 -4.43 3.39 -9.06
C ASP A 163 -4.72 4.02 -7.69
N CYS A 164 -5.29 3.26 -6.76
CA CYS A 164 -5.57 3.69 -5.38
C CYS A 164 -4.39 3.49 -4.42
N PHE A 165 -3.23 3.05 -4.91
CA PHE A 165 -1.98 2.78 -4.17
C PHE A 165 -2.09 1.74 -3.05
N ASN A 166 -3.24 1.06 -2.91
CA ASN A 166 -3.49 0.10 -1.85
C ASN A 166 -3.06 -1.31 -2.26
N TYR A 167 -1.79 -1.62 -1.99
CA TYR A 167 -1.15 -2.87 -2.39
C TYR A 167 -1.31 -3.99 -1.34
N TRP A 168 -1.94 -3.71 -0.20
CA TRP A 168 -2.05 -4.59 0.98
C TRP A 168 -3.49 -5.03 1.29
N GLY A 169 -4.46 -4.65 0.44
CA GLY A 169 -5.86 -5.00 0.66
C GLY A 169 -6.54 -4.26 1.83
N TYR A 170 -5.94 -3.17 2.32
CA TYR A 170 -6.42 -2.42 3.49
C TYR A 170 -7.85 -1.88 3.31
N LYS A 171 -8.59 -1.74 4.42
CA LYS A 171 -10.05 -1.49 4.42
C LYS A 171 -10.48 -0.14 5.02
N GLY A 172 -9.66 0.49 5.85
CA GLY A 172 -9.88 1.88 6.28
C GLY A 172 -9.76 2.84 5.10
N ALA A 173 -10.26 4.07 5.26
CA ALA A 173 -10.23 5.08 4.20
C ALA A 173 -8.84 5.70 4.02
N GLY A 174 -8.51 6.10 2.79
CA GLY A 174 -7.46 7.08 2.52
C GLY A 174 -8.07 8.47 2.25
N VAL A 175 -7.28 9.46 1.87
CA VAL A 175 -7.81 10.81 1.56
C VAL A 175 -8.73 10.84 0.33
N ARG A 176 -8.66 9.83 -0.55
CA ARG A 176 -9.62 9.60 -1.65
C ARG A 176 -10.76 8.64 -1.25
N GLY A 177 -10.95 8.41 0.04
CA GLY A 177 -12.00 7.54 0.59
C GLY A 177 -11.72 6.06 0.36
N THR A 178 -12.66 5.37 -0.29
CA THR A 178 -12.53 3.94 -0.63
C THR A 178 -12.99 3.68 -2.06
N ALA A 179 -12.34 2.72 -2.73
CA ALA A 179 -12.71 2.26 -4.06
C ALA A 179 -12.66 0.73 -4.11
N MET A 180 -13.58 0.09 -4.85
CA MET A 180 -13.76 -1.38 -4.88
C MET A 180 -13.86 -2.04 -3.48
N GLY A 181 -14.31 -1.29 -2.46
CA GLY A 181 -14.39 -1.75 -1.08
C GLY A 181 -13.04 -1.85 -0.36
N HIS A 182 -12.05 -1.07 -0.77
CA HIS A 182 -10.71 -0.94 -0.17
C HIS A 182 -10.33 0.54 -0.02
N GLY A 183 -9.43 0.88 0.91
CA GLY A 183 -8.92 2.26 1.04
C GLY A 183 -8.30 2.77 -0.26
N CYS A 184 -8.55 4.04 -0.59
CA CYS A 184 -7.94 4.72 -1.73
C CYS A 184 -7.10 5.91 -1.25
N PHE A 185 -5.78 5.76 -1.33
CA PHE A 185 -4.81 6.76 -0.87
C PHE A 185 -4.55 7.79 -1.97
N GLY A 186 -4.26 9.04 -1.62
CA GLY A 186 -3.93 10.12 -2.55
C GLY A 186 -2.61 9.89 -3.27
N ASP A 187 -1.60 9.41 -2.55
CA ASP A 187 -0.25 9.19 -3.08
C ASP A 187 0.44 7.95 -2.46
N PRO A 188 1.64 7.55 -2.96
CA PRO A 188 2.37 6.40 -2.45
C PRO A 188 2.89 6.55 -1.01
N ALA A 189 3.14 7.76 -0.50
CA ALA A 189 3.67 7.99 0.84
C ALA A 189 2.56 7.85 1.90
N GLU A 190 1.38 8.44 1.67
CA GLU A 190 0.19 8.19 2.51
C GLU A 190 -0.11 6.69 2.63
N ALA A 191 -0.03 5.98 1.50
CA ALA A 191 -0.26 4.55 1.44
C ALA A 191 0.76 3.77 2.30
N VAL A 192 2.07 4.05 2.16
CA VAL A 192 3.10 3.40 2.97
C VAL A 192 2.98 3.76 4.44
N HIS A 193 2.79 5.03 4.80
CA HIS A 193 2.72 5.45 6.19
C HIS A 193 1.50 4.87 6.91
N THR A 194 0.33 4.87 6.27
CA THR A 194 -0.88 4.26 6.84
C THR A 194 -0.66 2.78 7.18
N ILE A 195 0.04 2.05 6.30
CA ILE A 195 0.27 0.61 6.46
C ILE A 195 1.42 0.32 7.43
N GLY A 196 2.53 1.05 7.35
CA GLY A 196 3.71 0.88 8.20
C GLY A 196 3.40 1.20 9.67
N ASN A 197 2.72 2.32 9.92
CA ASN A 197 2.29 2.69 11.28
C ASN A 197 1.32 1.64 11.84
N ARG A 198 0.36 1.17 11.03
CA ARG A 198 -0.56 0.10 11.44
C ARG A 198 0.14 -1.22 11.75
N LEU A 199 1.20 -1.55 11.02
CA LEU A 199 2.03 -2.72 11.30
C LEU A 199 2.86 -2.54 12.58
N GLN A 200 3.41 -1.36 12.85
CA GLN A 200 4.13 -1.06 14.11
C GLN A 200 3.22 -1.28 15.33
N GLU A 201 1.97 -0.83 15.27
CA GLU A 201 0.97 -1.09 16.32
C GLU A 201 0.69 -2.58 16.50
N LEU A 202 0.52 -3.33 15.41
CA LEU A 202 0.30 -4.77 15.47
C LEU A 202 1.52 -5.51 16.04
N VAL A 203 2.74 -5.10 15.68
CA VAL A 203 3.99 -5.62 16.26
C VAL A 203 4.07 -5.33 17.75
N ALA A 204 3.78 -4.11 18.19
CA ALA A 204 3.78 -3.73 19.60
C ALA A 204 2.71 -4.49 20.41
N LEU A 205 1.49 -4.63 19.87
CA LEU A 205 0.39 -5.37 20.50
C LEU A 205 0.64 -6.88 20.58
N ARG A 206 1.28 -7.46 19.55
CA ARG A 206 1.65 -8.88 19.52
C ARG A 206 2.98 -9.18 20.22
N LYS A 207 3.80 -8.15 20.46
CA LYS A 207 5.19 -8.23 20.97
C LYS A 207 6.12 -9.05 20.07
N THR A 208 5.85 -9.05 18.77
CA THR A 208 6.61 -9.79 17.76
C THR A 208 6.25 -9.34 16.35
N SER A 209 7.25 -9.34 15.46
CA SER A 209 7.15 -9.11 14.01
C SER A 209 6.83 -10.38 13.20
N GLU A 210 6.89 -11.56 13.82
CA GLU A 210 6.73 -12.86 13.18
C GLU A 210 5.44 -12.94 12.33
N PRO A 211 5.52 -13.17 11.00
CA PRO A 211 4.36 -13.17 10.09
C PRO A 211 3.22 -14.11 10.47
N ALA A 212 3.50 -15.19 11.22
CA ALA A 212 2.48 -16.07 11.78
C ALA A 212 1.49 -15.34 12.73
N ASN A 213 1.96 -14.32 13.44
CA ASN A 213 1.16 -13.48 14.34
C ASN A 213 0.44 -12.34 13.60
N MET A 214 0.82 -12.05 12.35
CA MET A 214 0.20 -11.05 11.48
C MET A 214 -0.98 -11.58 10.66
N THR A 215 -1.41 -12.83 10.91
CA THR A 215 -2.65 -13.42 10.35
C THR A 215 -3.91 -12.61 10.64
N ILE A 216 -3.87 -11.72 11.63
CA ILE A 216 -4.89 -10.71 11.90
C ILE A 216 -5.19 -9.82 10.67
N TRP A 217 -4.18 -9.51 9.85
CA TRP A 217 -4.31 -8.76 8.61
C TRP A 217 -5.17 -9.51 7.57
N LYS A 218 -4.97 -10.82 7.47
CA LYS A 218 -5.72 -11.72 6.58
C LYS A 218 -7.15 -11.95 7.04
N CYS A 219 -7.34 -12.21 8.33
CA CYS A 219 -8.54 -12.82 8.88
C CYS A 219 -9.47 -11.84 9.63
N GLY A 220 -9.06 -10.59 9.85
CA GLY A 220 -9.70 -9.79 10.87
C GLY A 220 -9.45 -10.37 12.27
N SER A 221 -10.46 -10.30 13.14
CA SER A 221 -10.39 -10.83 14.51
C SER A 221 -10.48 -12.36 14.62
N SER A 222 -10.81 -13.11 13.56
CA SER A 222 -10.88 -14.59 13.61
C SER A 222 -10.74 -15.26 12.24
N CYS A 223 -9.84 -16.24 12.14
CA CYS A 223 -9.67 -17.06 10.93
C CYS A 223 -10.73 -18.16 10.75
N ALA A 224 -11.80 -18.22 11.56
CA ALA A 224 -12.76 -19.33 11.56
C ALA A 224 -13.51 -19.56 10.23
N THR A 225 -13.56 -18.56 9.36
CA THR A 225 -14.16 -18.63 8.00
C THR A 225 -13.16 -19.01 6.91
N HIS A 226 -11.87 -19.19 7.23
CA HIS A 226 -10.82 -19.56 6.29
C HIS A 226 -10.34 -20.99 6.52
N SER A 227 -9.99 -21.70 5.44
CA SER A 227 -9.33 -23.00 5.58
C SER A 227 -7.94 -22.82 6.22
N PRO A 228 -7.52 -23.73 7.12
CA PRO A 228 -6.17 -23.71 7.70
C PRO A 228 -5.06 -23.67 6.63
N GLU A 229 -5.31 -24.26 5.46
CA GLU A 229 -4.41 -24.29 4.30
C GLU A 229 -4.22 -22.88 3.70
N SER A 230 -5.31 -22.10 3.59
CA SER A 230 -5.29 -20.72 3.11
C SER A 230 -4.58 -19.78 4.08
N VAL A 231 -4.65 -20.06 5.40
CA VAL A 231 -3.92 -19.32 6.44
C VAL A 231 -2.44 -19.70 6.40
N ARG A 232 -2.08 -21.00 6.46
CA ARG A 232 -0.68 -21.46 6.39
C ARG A 232 0.02 -20.98 5.11
N LYS A 233 -0.65 -21.04 3.95
CA LYS A 233 -0.09 -20.51 2.70
C LYS A 233 0.11 -18.99 2.75
N TRP A 234 -0.81 -18.23 3.36
CA TRP A 234 -0.64 -16.78 3.52
C TRP A 234 0.58 -16.46 4.36
N ILE A 235 0.76 -17.15 5.50
CA ILE A 235 1.93 -16.98 6.36
C ILE A 235 3.22 -17.26 5.57
N ALA A 236 3.31 -18.41 4.89
CA ALA A 236 4.51 -18.78 4.14
C ALA A 236 4.80 -17.85 2.94
N ASP A 237 3.77 -17.36 2.25
CA ASP A 237 3.91 -16.42 1.13
C ASP A 237 4.42 -15.04 1.60
N VAL A 238 4.11 -14.61 2.83
CA VAL A 238 4.61 -13.37 3.46
C VAL A 238 6.00 -13.59 4.06
N ASP A 239 6.19 -14.70 4.78
CA ASP A 239 7.41 -15.03 5.51
C ASP A 239 8.64 -15.08 4.60
N LEU A 240 8.49 -15.65 3.39
CA LEU A 240 9.54 -15.69 2.36
C LEU A 240 10.22 -14.33 2.13
N TYR A 241 9.44 -13.25 2.08
CA TYR A 241 9.94 -11.90 1.84
C TYR A 241 10.29 -11.15 3.12
N PHE A 242 9.56 -11.41 4.21
CA PHE A 242 9.93 -10.93 5.54
C PHE A 242 11.35 -11.38 5.91
N ARG A 243 11.66 -12.69 5.85
CA ARG A 243 13.01 -13.22 6.16
C ARG A 243 14.08 -12.64 5.22
N GLN A 244 13.76 -12.45 3.94
CA GLN A 244 14.69 -11.90 2.95
C GLN A 244 15.15 -10.47 3.27
N ILE A 245 14.37 -9.72 4.05
CA ILE A 245 14.57 -8.29 4.38
C ILE A 245 14.97 -8.12 5.85
N ALA A 246 14.21 -8.71 6.78
CA ALA A 246 14.35 -8.56 8.22
C ALA A 246 15.60 -9.24 8.81
N GLN A 247 16.02 -10.37 8.23
CA GLN A 247 17.05 -11.25 8.82
C GLN A 247 18.34 -11.29 7.99
N ARG A 248 18.93 -10.12 7.75
CA ARG A 248 20.24 -9.95 7.10
C ARG A 248 21.24 -9.23 8.00
#